data_AF-A0A8B6E7J5-F1
#
_entry.id   AF-A0A8B6E7J5-F1
#
_cell.length_a   1.000
_cell.length_b   1.000
_cell.length_c   1.000
_cell.angle_alpha   90.00
_cell.angle_beta   90.00
_cell.angle_gamma   90.00
#
_symmetry.space_group_name_H-M   'P 1'
#
loop_
_entity.id
_entity.type
_entity.pdbx_description
1 polymer ?
#
loop_
_entity_poly.entity_id
_entity_poly.type
_entity_poly.pdbx_seq_one_letter_code
_entity_poly.pdbx_strand_id
1 'polypeptide(L)'
;MIIIHVLCLFLLTMARGNEVVNVKLCVNCDSNPYTDPVSGPCDGITCSNNGTCVSGTCVCVDGFTGTRCKNAVDLCYGVACVNDGICSGGICACPLGYYGLLCE
;
A
#
# COMPACT_ATOMS: atom_id res chain seq x y z
N MET A 1 58.47 3.36 -45.07
CA MET A 1 58.60 3.23 -43.61
C MET A 1 57.22 3.40 -42.99
N ILE A 2 56.59 2.27 -42.67
CA ILE A 2 55.14 2.11 -42.43
C ILE A 2 54.83 1.75 -40.95
N ILE A 3 55.73 1.98 -39.99
CA ILE A 3 55.59 1.32 -38.66
C ILE A 3 55.35 2.27 -37.45
N ILE A 4 55.33 3.60 -37.57
CA ILE A 4 55.21 4.48 -36.37
C ILE A 4 53.79 5.08 -36.15
N HIS A 5 52.87 5.05 -37.13
CA HIS A 5 51.56 5.70 -37.01
C HIS A 5 50.35 4.79 -36.68
N VAL A 6 50.57 3.53 -36.30
CA VAL A 6 49.49 2.54 -36.03
C VAL A 6 49.20 2.34 -34.53
N LEU A 7 49.93 3.00 -33.62
CA LEU A 7 49.63 2.95 -32.17
C LEU A 7 48.38 3.76 -31.78
N CYS A 8 47.84 4.60 -32.68
CA CYS A 8 46.69 5.47 -32.39
C CYS A 8 45.35 4.92 -32.93
N LEU A 9 45.31 3.65 -33.36
CA LEU A 9 44.08 2.97 -33.79
C LEU A 9 43.34 2.24 -32.65
N PHE A 10 43.80 2.32 -31.40
CA PHE A 10 43.18 1.65 -30.25
C PHE A 10 42.19 2.49 -29.42
N LEU A 11 41.85 3.72 -29.83
CA LEU A 11 40.82 4.53 -29.16
C LEU A 11 39.59 4.79 -30.04
N LEU A 12 39.29 3.84 -30.92
CA LEU A 12 37.96 3.74 -31.54
C LEU A 12 36.89 3.69 -30.44
N THR A 13 36.00 4.68 -30.49
CA THR A 13 34.55 4.47 -30.43
C THR A 13 34.02 3.71 -29.22
N MET A 14 33.66 4.44 -28.18
CA MET A 14 32.59 4.02 -27.26
C MET A 14 31.30 4.77 -27.63
N ALA A 15 30.85 4.60 -28.88
CA ALA A 15 29.45 4.78 -29.23
C ALA A 15 28.79 3.40 -29.14
N ARG A 16 28.21 3.09 -27.97
CA ARG A 16 27.30 1.96 -27.78
C ARG A 16 26.09 2.47 -27.01
N GLY A 17 24.94 2.43 -27.65
CA GLY A 17 23.63 2.64 -27.02
C GLY A 17 23.03 4.01 -27.31
N ASN A 18 22.11 4.05 -28.28
CA ASN A 18 21.15 5.15 -28.41
C ASN A 18 20.06 4.98 -27.33
N GLU A 19 20.46 5.01 -26.07
CA GLU A 19 19.53 5.05 -24.94
C GLU A 19 19.41 6.52 -24.55
N VAL A 20 18.28 7.11 -24.91
CA VAL A 20 17.82 8.35 -24.30
C VAL A 20 17.57 8.03 -22.84
N VAL A 21 18.60 8.19 -22.00
CA VAL A 21 18.44 8.11 -20.56
C VAL A 21 17.53 9.26 -20.19
N ASN A 22 16.27 8.94 -19.87
CA ASN A 22 15.39 9.89 -19.23
C ASN A 22 16.03 10.22 -17.88
N VAL A 23 16.82 11.30 -17.85
CA VAL A 23 17.39 11.84 -16.62
C VAL A 23 16.20 12.33 -15.81
N LYS A 24 15.66 11.46 -14.95
CA LYS A 24 14.75 11.88 -13.91
C LYS A 24 15.55 12.80 -13.01
N LEU A 25 15.12 14.05 -12.90
CA LEU A 25 15.78 15.08 -12.10
C LEU A 25 16.01 14.55 -10.68
N CYS A 26 17.25 14.16 -10.36
CA CYS A 26 17.63 13.76 -9.02
C CYS A 26 17.70 15.03 -8.17
N VAL A 27 16.80 15.16 -7.21
CA VAL A 27 16.75 16.34 -6.34
C VAL A 27 17.90 16.32 -5.31
N ASN A 28 18.49 15.13 -5.05
CA ASN A 28 19.71 14.93 -4.25
C ASN A 28 20.63 13.89 -4.93
N CYS A 29 21.90 14.25 -5.16
CA CYS A 29 22.87 13.45 -5.93
C CYS A 29 23.70 12.43 -5.12
N ASP A 30 23.37 12.21 -3.84
CA ASP A 30 24.13 11.31 -2.95
C ASP A 30 23.53 9.88 -2.84
N SER A 31 22.45 9.58 -3.56
CA SER A 31 21.78 8.26 -3.53
C SER A 31 22.01 7.51 -4.85
N ASN A 32 22.63 6.34 -4.74
CA ASN A 32 22.88 5.42 -5.85
C ASN A 32 21.56 4.74 -6.27
N PRO A 33 21.05 4.94 -7.51
CA PRO A 33 19.79 4.38 -7.98
C PRO A 33 19.78 2.85 -8.16
N TYR A 34 20.92 2.17 -7.93
CA TYR A 34 21.05 0.71 -8.04
C TYR A 34 21.00 -0.02 -6.69
N THR A 35 21.21 0.67 -5.56
CA THR A 35 21.30 0.03 -4.23
C THR A 35 20.18 0.41 -3.28
N ASP A 36 19.36 1.41 -3.61
CA ASP A 36 18.11 1.61 -2.90
C ASP A 36 17.06 0.68 -3.53
N PRO A 37 16.47 -0.29 -2.79
CA PRO A 37 15.16 -0.72 -3.18
C PRO A 37 14.32 0.55 -3.30
N VAL A 38 13.58 0.69 -4.39
CA VAL A 38 12.52 1.70 -4.49
C VAL A 38 11.50 1.31 -3.42
N SER A 39 11.83 1.59 -2.17
CA SER A 39 11.08 1.31 -0.97
C SER A 39 10.02 2.39 -0.96
N GLY A 40 9.03 2.15 -1.82
CA GLY A 40 7.82 2.92 -1.84
C GLY A 40 7.22 2.90 -0.42
N PRO A 41 6.35 3.86 -0.09
CA PRO A 41 5.81 3.96 1.25
C PRO A 41 5.03 2.71 1.69
N CYS A 42 4.66 1.83 0.75
CA CYS A 42 4.00 0.54 0.97
C CYS A 42 4.94 -0.67 1.05
N ASP A 43 6.25 -0.47 0.98
CA ASP A 43 7.21 -1.56 1.10
C ASP A 43 7.15 -2.18 2.51
N GLY A 44 7.10 -3.50 2.59
CA GLY A 44 6.83 -4.23 3.84
C GLY A 44 5.42 -4.02 4.42
N ILE A 45 4.51 -3.35 3.70
CA ILE A 45 3.14 -3.14 4.15
C ILE A 45 2.17 -4.13 3.51
N THR A 46 1.80 -5.16 4.28
CA THR A 46 0.69 -6.05 3.92
C THR A 46 -0.62 -5.60 4.58
N CYS A 47 -1.62 -5.26 3.77
CA CYS A 47 -2.98 -5.01 4.21
C CYS A 47 -3.80 -6.32 4.11
N SER A 48 -4.49 -6.70 5.18
CA SER A 48 -5.35 -7.88 5.22
C SER A 48 -6.74 -7.60 4.65
N ASN A 49 -7.54 -8.66 4.45
CA ASN A 49 -8.94 -8.57 4.01
C ASN A 49 -9.16 -7.67 2.78
N ASN A 50 -8.30 -7.83 1.77
CA ASN A 50 -8.39 -7.11 0.51
C ASN A 50 -8.23 -5.56 0.63
N GLY A 51 -7.63 -5.08 1.72
CA GLY A 51 -7.26 -3.67 1.87
C GLY A 51 -6.14 -3.24 0.91
N THR A 52 -6.09 -1.96 0.59
CA THR A 52 -5.10 -1.37 -0.35
C THR A 52 -4.13 -0.47 0.40
N CYS A 53 -2.82 -0.60 0.16
CA CYS A 53 -1.87 0.35 0.72
C CYS A 53 -1.79 1.62 -0.12
N VAL A 54 -1.94 2.77 0.54
CA VAL A 54 -1.83 4.11 -0.05
C VAL A 54 -0.92 4.94 0.85
N SER A 55 0.21 5.40 0.30
CA SER A 55 1.15 6.27 1.02
C SER A 55 1.57 5.75 2.40
N GLY A 56 1.73 4.43 2.54
CA GLY A 56 2.19 3.80 3.78
C GLY A 56 1.11 3.49 4.81
N THR A 57 -0.15 3.70 4.44
CA THR A 57 -1.31 3.38 5.27
C THR A 57 -2.24 2.43 4.53
N CYS A 58 -2.81 1.45 5.23
CA CYS A 58 -3.84 0.59 4.65
C CYS A 58 -5.19 1.30 4.63
N VAL A 59 -5.79 1.39 3.45
CA VAL A 59 -7.19 1.72 3.25
C VAL A 59 -7.98 0.41 3.27
N CYS A 60 -8.86 0.28 4.26
CA CYS A 60 -9.65 -0.92 4.45
C CYS A 60 -10.92 -0.89 3.59
N VAL A 61 -11.36 -2.07 3.17
CA VAL A 61 -12.68 -2.25 2.57
C VAL A 61 -13.76 -2.20 3.64
N ASP A 62 -15.01 -1.96 3.23
CA ASP A 62 -16.15 -1.90 4.14
C ASP A 62 -16.25 -3.15 5.01
N GLY A 63 -16.54 -2.95 6.30
CA GLY A 63 -16.61 -4.03 7.29
C GLY A 63 -15.27 -4.45 7.91
N PHE A 64 -14.15 -3.81 7.55
CA PHE A 64 -12.85 -4.04 8.20
C PHE A 64 -12.19 -2.76 8.72
N THR A 65 -11.37 -2.91 9.76
CA THR A 65 -10.72 -1.81 10.47
C THR A 65 -9.34 -2.20 11.02
N GLY A 66 -8.64 -1.22 11.58
CA GLY A 66 -7.29 -1.30 12.13
C GLY A 66 -6.20 -0.99 11.10
N THR A 67 -4.98 -0.74 11.58
CA THR A 67 -3.83 -0.26 10.76
C THR A 67 -3.47 -1.18 9.59
N ARG A 68 -3.84 -2.47 9.66
CA ARG A 68 -3.61 -3.48 8.62
C ARG A 68 -4.90 -4.17 8.16
N CYS A 69 -6.06 -3.58 8.43
CA CYS A 69 -7.38 -4.12 8.04
C CYS A 69 -7.63 -5.56 8.50
N LYS A 70 -7.08 -5.92 9.66
CA LYS A 70 -7.19 -7.29 10.21
C LYS A 70 -8.48 -7.52 10.98
N ASN A 71 -9.05 -6.46 11.53
CA ASN A 71 -10.19 -6.57 12.42
C ASN A 71 -11.48 -6.40 11.62
N ALA A 72 -12.45 -7.28 11.82
CA ALA A 72 -13.81 -7.02 11.34
C ALA A 72 -14.43 -5.89 12.18
N VAL A 73 -15.24 -5.06 11.55
CA VAL A 73 -16.03 -4.04 12.25
C VAL A 73 -17.13 -4.77 13.02
N ASP A 74 -17.15 -4.57 14.32
CA ASP A 74 -18.26 -5.00 15.16
C ASP A 74 -19.40 -3.97 15.05
N LEU A 75 -20.42 -4.31 14.26
CA LEU A 75 -21.59 -3.47 14.06
C LEU A 75 -22.46 -3.36 15.33
N CYS A 76 -22.28 -4.27 16.29
CA CYS A 76 -22.96 -4.24 17.58
C CYS A 76 -22.20 -3.43 18.63
N TYR A 77 -21.01 -2.91 18.30
CA TYR A 77 -20.26 -2.07 19.21
C TYR A 77 -21.05 -0.78 19.54
N GLY A 78 -21.41 -0.64 20.81
CA GLY A 78 -22.22 0.49 21.29
C GLY A 78 -23.74 0.32 21.12
N VAL A 79 -24.20 -0.77 20.52
CA VAL A 79 -25.64 -1.09 20.45
C VAL A 79 -26.04 -1.81 21.73
N ALA A 80 -26.88 -1.17 22.54
CA ALA A 80 -27.37 -1.71 23.80
C ALA A 80 -28.84 -2.12 23.66
N CYS A 81 -29.08 -3.36 23.23
CA CYS A 81 -30.43 -3.94 23.23
C CYS A 81 -30.89 -4.16 24.67
N VAL A 82 -32.07 -3.66 25.00
CA VAL A 82 -32.72 -3.86 26.31
C VAL A 82 -33.68 -5.05 26.26
N ASN A 83 -34.28 -5.39 27.40
CA ASN A 83 -35.33 -6.42 27.50
C ASN A 83 -34.96 -7.76 26.84
N ASP A 84 -33.73 -8.23 27.10
CA ASP A 84 -33.17 -9.48 26.54
C ASP A 84 -33.08 -9.53 25.01
N GLY A 85 -33.04 -8.37 24.35
CA GLY A 85 -32.78 -8.27 22.91
C GLY A 85 -31.34 -8.70 22.54
N ILE A 86 -31.19 -9.34 21.38
CA ILE A 86 -29.90 -9.80 20.87
C ILE A 86 -29.47 -8.92 19.70
N CYS A 87 -28.29 -8.32 19.76
CA CYS A 87 -27.76 -7.56 18.63
C CYS A 87 -27.21 -8.50 17.55
N SER A 88 -27.62 -8.26 16.30
CA SER A 88 -27.08 -8.92 15.11
C SER A 88 -26.97 -7.90 13.97
N GLY A 89 -25.75 -7.69 13.46
CA GLY A 89 -25.51 -6.74 12.37
C GLY A 89 -25.82 -5.28 12.71
N GLY A 90 -25.74 -4.90 14.00
CA GLY A 90 -26.08 -3.56 14.49
C GLY A 90 -27.57 -3.33 14.72
N ILE A 91 -28.40 -4.36 14.62
CA ILE A 91 -29.85 -4.29 14.83
C ILE A 91 -30.24 -5.24 15.97
N CYS A 92 -31.13 -4.78 16.85
CA CYS A 92 -31.65 -5.60 17.93
C CYS A 92 -32.77 -6.53 17.44
N ALA A 93 -32.61 -7.83 17.68
CA ALA A 93 -33.68 -8.82 17.57
C ALA A 93 -34.46 -8.85 18.89
N CYS A 94 -35.69 -8.36 18.87
CA CYS A 94 -36.51 -8.21 20.07
C CYS A 94 -37.34 -9.46 20.39
N PRO A 95 -37.47 -9.84 21.67
CA PRO A 95 -38.41 -10.87 22.11
C PRO A 95 -39.88 -10.45 21.90
N LEU A 96 -40.80 -11.41 22.01
CA LEU A 96 -42.24 -11.16 21.87
C LEU A 96 -42.72 -10.11 22.89
N GLY A 97 -43.40 -9.08 22.38
CA GLY A 97 -43.97 -8.00 23.20
C GLY A 97 -43.08 -6.77 23.34
N TYR A 98 -41.84 -6.80 22.84
CA TYR A 98 -40.93 -5.65 22.80
C TYR A 98 -40.73 -5.15 21.37
N TYR A 99 -40.53 -3.84 21.22
CA TYR A 99 -40.47 -3.17 19.92
C TYR A 99 -39.47 -2.01 19.96
N GLY A 100 -39.28 -1.32 18.84
CA GLY A 100 -38.35 -0.20 18.76
C GLY A 100 -36.94 -0.61 18.35
N LEU A 101 -36.03 0.37 18.31
CA LEU A 101 -34.66 0.15 17.81
C LEU A 101 -33.81 -0.63 18.81
N LEU A 102 -34.09 -0.46 20.10
CA LEU A 102 -33.33 -1.08 21.20
C LEU A 102 -34.18 -2.08 22.00
N CYS A 103 -35.40 -2.41 21.55
CA CYS A 103 -36.35 -3.29 22.25
C CYS A 103 -36.98 -2.68 23.51
N GLU A 104 -37.16 -1.37 23.54
CA GLU A 104 -37.79 -0.60 24.63
C GLU A 104 -39.30 -0.84 24.85
#